data_AF-A0A3D2W1Y7-F1
#
_entry.id   AF-A0A3D2W1Y7-F1
#
_cell.length_a   1.000
_cell.length_b   1.000
_cell.length_c   1.000
_cell.angle_alpha   90.00
_cell.angle_beta   90.00
_cell.angle_gamma   90.00
#
_symmetry.space_group_name_H-M   'P 1'
#
loop_
_entity.id
_entity.type
_entity.pdbx_description
1 polymer ?
#
loop_
_entity_poly.entity_id
_entity_poly.type
_entity_poly.pdbx_seq_one_letter_code
_entity_poly.pdbx_strand_id
1 'polypeptide(L)'
;MNARILFRLSGAAAIAGGLLRVASAVPLYLDATGQEWLWTLVDMLLTLGLIGIYLARAGKLGFLGLAGFALAMASLSFIGGPDADVFGFSTYEQGAAALAISLVGLSIAWVRAGERPLAPPLCWFGAVIAAGG
;
A
#
# COMPACT_ATOMS: atom_id res chain seq x y z
N MET A 1 22.47 -10.28 -8.08
CA MET A 1 21.10 -10.82 -7.94
C MET A 1 20.28 -10.38 -9.16
N ASN A 2 19.46 -11.25 -9.76
CA ASN A 2 18.76 -10.95 -11.01
C ASN A 2 17.56 -10.03 -10.76
N ALA A 3 17.39 -8.96 -11.56
CA ALA A 3 16.26 -8.02 -11.44
C ALA A 3 14.90 -8.72 -11.50
N ARG A 4 14.79 -9.82 -12.25
CA ARG A 4 13.58 -10.64 -12.30
C ARG A 4 13.21 -11.25 -10.94
N ILE A 5 14.21 -11.66 -10.15
CA ILE A 5 13.98 -12.24 -8.82
C ILE A 5 13.51 -11.13 -7.87
N LEU A 6 14.13 -9.95 -7.92
CA LEU A 6 13.71 -8.80 -7.14
C LEU A 6 12.24 -8.43 -7.37
N PHE A 7 11.80 -8.35 -8.63
CA PHE A 7 10.39 -8.04 -8.93
C PHE A 7 9.41 -9.13 -8.51
N ARG A 8 9.84 -10.40 -8.50
CA ARG A 8 9.01 -11.50 -7.97
C ARG A 8 8.89 -11.43 -6.45
N LEU A 9 9.99 -11.12 -5.76
CA LEU A 9 10.01 -10.94 -4.32
C LEU A 9 9.17 -9.73 -3.89
N SER A 10 9.26 -8.61 -4.60
CA SER A 10 8.38 -7.47 -4.34
C SER A 10 6.91 -7.81 -4.60
N GLY A 11 6.60 -8.53 -5.68
CA GLY A 11 5.24 -9.01 -5.93
C GLY A 11 4.71 -9.91 -4.81
N ALA A 12 5.54 -10.83 -4.33
CA ALA A 12 5.21 -11.69 -3.20
C ALA A 12 5.02 -10.88 -1.90
N ALA A 13 5.86 -9.87 -1.66
CA ALA A 13 5.74 -8.96 -0.51
C ALA A 13 4.41 -8.18 -0.56
N ALA A 14 4.03 -7.65 -1.72
CA ALA A 14 2.74 -6.95 -1.88
C ALA A 14 1.55 -7.86 -1.54
N ILE A 15 1.57 -9.11 -2.02
CA ILE A 15 0.50 -10.08 -1.74
C ILE A 15 0.49 -10.46 -0.26
N ALA A 16 1.66 -10.78 0.31
CA ALA A 16 1.77 -11.16 1.72
C ALA A 16 1.32 -10.03 2.65
N GLY A 17 1.76 -8.79 2.40
CA GLY A 17 1.35 -7.61 3.17
C GLY A 17 -0.15 -7.35 3.07
N GLY A 18 -0.72 -7.43 1.86
CA GLY A 18 -2.16 -7.28 1.65
C GLY A 18 -2.99 -8.37 2.35
N LEU A 19 -2.57 -9.63 2.27
CA LEU A 19 -3.25 -10.74 2.96
C LEU A 19 -3.17 -10.58 4.48
N LEU A 20 -2.02 -10.20 5.01
CA LEU A 20 -1.81 -9.98 6.44
C LEU A 20 -2.69 -8.82 6.93
N ARG A 21 -2.81 -7.75 6.13
CA ARG A 21 -3.71 -6.62 6.41
C ARG A 21 -5.18 -7.05 6.45
N VAL A 22 -5.62 -7.90 5.53
CA VAL A 22 -7.00 -8.45 5.55
C VAL A 22 -7.19 -9.38 6.74
N ALA A 23 -6.22 -10.25 7.04
CA ALA A 23 -6.28 -11.18 8.17
C ALA A 23 -6.35 -10.44 9.52
N SER A 24 -5.71 -9.27 9.64
CA SER A 24 -5.79 -8.41 10.84
C SER A 24 -7.19 -7.88 11.16
N ALA A 25 -8.15 -7.98 10.22
CA ALA A 25 -9.54 -7.61 10.48
C ALA A 25 -10.27 -8.66 11.35
N VAL A 26 -9.72 -9.88 11.47
CA VAL A 26 -10.21 -10.89 12.41
C VAL A 26 -9.64 -10.55 13.79
N PRO A 27 -10.43 -10.64 14.88
CA PRO A 27 -9.93 -10.35 16.23
C PRO A 27 -8.83 -11.35 16.62
N LEU A 28 -7.58 -10.91 16.51
CA LEU A 28 -6.40 -11.63 16.98
C LEU A 28 -6.11 -11.17 18.41
N TYR A 29 -6.04 -12.10 19.35
CA TYR A 29 -5.61 -11.81 20.71
C TYR A 29 -4.09 -11.69 20.75
N LEU A 30 -3.57 -10.53 20.31
CA LEU A 30 -2.16 -10.16 20.40
C LEU A 30 -1.97 -9.21 21.59
N ASP A 31 -0.82 -9.31 22.23
CA ASP A 31 -0.34 -8.28 23.15
C ASP A 31 0.08 -7.02 22.38
N ALA A 32 0.26 -5.90 23.08
CA ALA A 32 0.59 -4.61 22.45
C ALA A 32 1.85 -4.71 21.57
N THR A 33 2.88 -5.42 22.04
CA THR A 33 4.12 -5.64 21.28
C THR A 33 3.89 -6.50 20.04
N GLY A 34 3.09 -7.57 20.13
CA GLY A 34 2.74 -8.39 18.97
C GLY A 34 1.96 -7.61 17.91
N GLN A 35 1.09 -6.69 18.33
CA GLN A 35 0.35 -5.81 17.43
C GLN A 35 1.26 -4.80 16.72
N GLU A 36 2.22 -4.18 17.41
CA GLU A 36 3.21 -3.28 16.80
C GLU A 36 4.08 -4.00 15.75
N TRP A 37 4.53 -5.22 16.05
CA TRP A 37 5.28 -6.05 15.10
C TRP A 37 4.46 -6.42 13.87
N LEU A 38 3.17 -6.72 14.05
CA LEU A 38 2.26 -7.02 12.95
C LEU A 38 2.16 -5.83 12.00
N TRP A 39 1.94 -4.62 12.53
CA TRP A 39 1.84 -3.40 11.71
C TRP A 39 3.16 -3.07 11.01
N THR A 40 4.28 -3.16 11.73
CA THR A 40 5.62 -2.96 11.16
C THR A 40 5.88 -3.92 9.99
N LEU A 41 5.49 -5.19 10.15
CA LEU A 41 5.65 -6.19 9.11
C LEU A 41 4.76 -5.91 7.89
N VAL A 42 3.50 -5.53 8.11
CA VAL A 42 2.58 -5.13 7.04
C VAL A 42 3.18 -3.95 6.25
N ASP A 43 3.62 -2.90 6.93
CA ASP A 43 4.14 -1.69 6.28
C ASP A 43 5.42 -1.96 5.50
N MET A 44 6.32 -2.79 6.04
CA MET A 44 7.54 -3.20 5.34
C MET A 44 7.21 -3.98 4.06
N LEU A 45 6.28 -4.94 4.13
CA LEU A 45 5.88 -5.77 3.00
C LEU A 45 5.17 -4.94 1.91
N LEU A 46 4.25 -4.06 2.30
CA LEU A 46 3.54 -3.16 1.38
C LEU A 46 4.51 -2.17 0.73
N THR A 47 5.44 -1.61 1.49
CA THR A 47 6.48 -0.70 0.97
C THR A 47 7.33 -1.39 -0.09
N LEU A 48 7.89 -2.56 0.22
CA LEU A 48 8.70 -3.34 -0.72
C LEU A 48 7.91 -3.72 -1.97
N GLY A 49 6.64 -4.10 -1.77
CA GLY A 49 5.72 -4.42 -2.86
C GLY A 49 5.45 -3.25 -3.79
N LEU A 50 5.12 -2.09 -3.21
CA LEU A 50 4.80 -0.88 -3.95
C LEU A 50 5.99 -0.35 -4.75
N ILE A 51 7.19 -0.36 -4.15
CA ILE A 51 8.44 0.00 -4.84
C ILE A 51 8.64 -0.88 -6.08
N GLY A 52 8.54 -2.20 -5.94
CA GLY A 52 8.73 -3.10 -7.08
C GLY A 52 7.66 -2.95 -8.16
N ILE A 53 6.41 -2.73 -7.77
CA ILE A 53 5.30 -2.49 -8.70
C ILE A 53 5.52 -1.20 -9.51
N TYR A 54 5.93 -0.13 -8.84
CA TYR A 54 6.20 1.16 -9.48
C TYR A 54 7.43 1.08 -10.37
N LEU A 55 8.57 0.58 -9.87
CA LEU A 55 9.83 0.52 -10.63
C LEU A 55 9.71 -0.32 -11.90
N ALA A 56 8.92 -1.40 -11.88
CA ALA A 56 8.66 -2.21 -13.07
C ALA A 56 7.96 -1.43 -14.20
N ARG A 57 7.34 -0.28 -13.90
CA ARG A 57 6.51 0.52 -14.81
C ARG A 57 6.86 2.00 -14.83
N ALA A 58 7.90 2.43 -14.11
CA ALA A 58 8.20 3.83 -13.85
C ALA A 58 8.33 4.64 -15.15
N GLY A 59 8.95 4.07 -16.19
CA GLY A 59 9.11 4.72 -17.49
C GLY A 59 7.81 4.93 -18.28
N LYS A 60 6.70 4.30 -17.89
CA LYS A 60 5.42 4.35 -18.63
C LYS A 60 4.32 5.09 -17.89
N LEU A 61 4.37 5.15 -16.56
CA LEU A 61 3.30 5.76 -15.76
C LEU A 61 3.37 7.30 -15.72
N GLY A 62 4.47 7.88 -16.19
CA GLY A 62 4.66 9.34 -16.26
C GLY A 62 4.56 10.04 -14.90
N PHE A 63 4.32 11.34 -14.93
CA PHE A 63 4.26 12.18 -13.73
C PHE A 63 3.15 11.77 -12.76
N LEU A 64 1.97 11.40 -13.28
CA LEU A 64 0.84 10.99 -12.45
C LEU A 64 1.17 9.72 -11.66
N GLY A 65 1.85 8.75 -12.29
CA GLY A 65 2.32 7.55 -11.59
C GLY A 65 3.37 7.85 -10.53
N LEU A 66 4.31 8.75 -10.83
CA LEU A 66 5.31 9.19 -9.85
C LEU A 66 4.66 9.88 -8.65
N ALA A 67 3.72 10.79 -8.89
CA ALA A 67 3.00 11.50 -7.83
C ALA A 67 2.19 10.53 -6.96
N GLY A 68 1.43 9.62 -7.57
CA GLY A 68 0.67 8.60 -6.84
C GLY A 68 1.57 7.67 -6.03
N PHE A 69 2.71 7.27 -6.57
CA PHE A 69 3.70 6.47 -5.85
C PHE A 69 4.32 7.24 -4.67
N ALA A 70 4.76 8.48 -4.88
CA ALA A 70 5.37 9.29 -3.84
C ALA A 70 4.40 9.59 -2.69
N LEU A 71 3.13 9.89 -3.02
CA LEU A 71 2.09 10.09 -2.03
C LEU A 71 1.80 8.80 -1.26
N ALA A 72 1.72 7.65 -1.94
CA ALA A 72 1.50 6.36 -1.27
C ALA A 72 2.66 6.01 -0.31
N MET A 73 3.90 6.30 -0.71
CA MET A 73 5.08 6.15 0.16
C MET A 73 5.01 7.07 1.38
N ALA A 74 4.61 8.33 1.19
CA ALA A 74 4.41 9.25 2.29
C ALA A 74 3.29 8.77 3.24
N SER A 75 2.16 8.31 2.70
CA SER A 75 1.04 7.79 3.49
C SER A 75 1.42 6.57 4.33
N LEU A 76 2.20 5.63 3.78
CA LEU A 76 2.71 4.49 4.56
C LEU A 76 3.59 4.94 5.73
N SER A 77 4.36 6.02 5.59
CA SER A 77 5.17 6.54 6.70
C SER A 77 4.35 7.15 7.84
N PHE A 78 3.12 7.61 7.57
CA PHE A 78 2.20 8.11 8.59
C PHE A 78 1.54 6.99 9.39
N ILE A 79 1.35 5.81 8.79
CA ILE A 79 0.67 4.66 9.42
C ILE A 79 1.59 3.97 10.44
N GLY A 80 2.89 3.88 10.17
CA GLY A 80 3.85 3.19 11.04
C GLY A 80 4.39 4.02 12.22
N GLY A 81 3.92 5.25 12.43
CA GLY A 81 4.31 6.11 13.56
C GLY A 81 3.56 5.76 14.85
N PRO A 82 4.07 6.16 16.04
CA PRO A 82 3.33 5.98 17.28
C PRO A 82 1.94 6.61 17.17
N ASP A 83 0.90 5.89 17.63
CA ASP A 83 -0.48 6.38 17.67
C ASP A 83 -0.53 7.67 18.47
N ALA A 84 -0.49 8.78 17.74
CA ALA A 84 -0.68 10.11 18.27
C ALA A 84 -2.02 10.61 17.72
N ASP A 85 -2.97 10.88 18.63
CA ASP A 85 -4.20 11.59 18.28
C ASP A 85 -3.88 13.08 18.09
N VAL A 86 -3.30 13.41 16.93
CA VAL A 86 -3.03 14.80 16.60
C VAL A 86 -4.37 15.48 16.30
N PHE A 87 -4.75 16.45 17.13
CA PHE A 87 -6.03 17.17 17.06
C PHE A 87 -7.30 16.31 17.31
N GLY A 88 -7.17 15.17 18.00
CA GLY A 88 -8.32 14.30 18.32
C GLY A 88 -8.81 13.45 17.15
N PHE A 89 -8.01 13.36 16.09
CA PHE A 89 -8.23 12.45 14.96
C PHE A 89 -7.13 11.40 14.94
N SER A 90 -7.49 10.16 14.61
CA SER A 90 -6.53 9.07 14.48
C SER A 90 -5.59 9.34 13.29
N THR A 91 -4.29 9.48 13.55
CA THR A 91 -3.25 9.63 12.51
C THR A 91 -3.26 8.44 11.55
N TYR A 92 -3.61 7.26 12.08
CA TYR A 92 -3.78 6.04 11.30
C TYR A 92 -4.89 6.15 10.25
N GLU A 93 -6.08 6.64 10.63
CA GLU A 93 -7.20 6.79 9.69
C GLU A 93 -6.89 7.79 8.59
N GLN A 94 -6.22 8.90 8.93
CA GLN A 94 -5.79 9.89 7.95
C GLN A 94 -4.74 9.30 6.99
N GLY A 95 -3.76 8.57 7.52
CA GLY A 95 -2.75 7.87 6.73
C GLY A 95 -3.37 6.83 5.79
N ALA A 96 -4.35 6.06 6.27
CA ALA A 96 -5.07 5.06 5.49
C ALA A 96 -5.89 5.69 4.36
N ALA A 97 -6.60 6.79 4.63
CA ALA A 97 -7.36 7.53 3.62
C ALA A 97 -6.43 8.14 2.56
N ALA A 98 -5.31 8.74 2.98
CA ALA A 98 -4.31 9.28 2.07
C ALA A 98 -3.69 8.17 1.20
N LEU A 99 -3.41 7.00 1.78
CA LEU A 99 -2.89 5.84 1.04
C LEU A 99 -3.90 5.37 -0.01
N ALA A 100 -5.19 5.26 0.36
CA ALA A 100 -6.26 4.87 -0.55
C ALA A 100 -6.36 5.82 -1.76
N ILE A 101 -6.37 7.14 -1.53
CA ILE A 101 -6.40 8.15 -2.59
C ILE A 101 -5.16 8.03 -3.51
N SER A 102 -3.99 7.83 -2.90
CA SER A 102 -2.72 7.70 -3.63
C SER A 102 -2.72 6.46 -4.54
N LEU A 103 -3.21 5.33 -4.05
CA LEU A 103 -3.34 4.09 -4.81
C LEU A 103 -4.38 4.21 -5.94
N VAL A 104 -5.46 4.97 -5.74
CA VAL A 104 -6.40 5.32 -6.81
C VAL A 104 -5.71 6.15 -7.90
N GLY A 105 -4.93 7.17 -7.52
CA GLY A 105 -4.15 7.97 -8.47
C GLY A 105 -3.16 7.11 -9.27
N LEU A 106 -2.45 6.20 -8.59
CA LEU A 106 -1.55 5.23 -9.23
C LEU A 106 -2.31 4.27 -10.15
N SER A 107 -3.51 3.84 -9.76
CA SER A 107 -4.39 3.00 -10.58
C SER A 107 -4.83 3.69 -11.87
N ILE A 108 -5.21 4.97 -11.78
CA ILE A 108 -5.59 5.77 -12.94
C ILE A 108 -4.39 5.91 -13.89
N ALA A 109 -3.19 6.22 -13.35
CA ALA A 109 -1.98 6.28 -14.15
C ALA A 109 -1.69 4.96 -14.87
N TRP A 110 -1.87 3.84 -14.17
CA TRP A 110 -1.68 2.49 -14.69
C TRP A 110 -2.62 2.19 -15.84
N VAL A 111 -3.93 2.42 -15.66
CA VAL A 111 -4.94 2.19 -16.69
C VAL A 111 -4.72 3.11 -17.90
N ARG A 112 -4.42 4.39 -17.67
CA ARG A 112 -4.14 5.36 -18.74
C ARG A 112 -2.90 5.01 -19.56
N ALA A 113 -1.89 4.42 -18.94
CA ALA A 113 -0.67 3.96 -19.61
C ALA A 113 -0.86 2.65 -20.37
N GLY A 114 -2.04 2.01 -20.29
CA GLY A 114 -2.32 0.73 -20.96
C GLY A 114 -1.57 -0.47 -20.35
N GLU A 115 -1.04 -0.32 -19.14
CA GLU A 115 -0.21 -1.34 -18.51
C GLU A 115 -1.04 -2.52 -18.01
N ARG A 116 -0.51 -3.74 -18.14
CA ARG A 116 -1.11 -4.98 -17.65
C ARG A 116 -0.24 -5.62 -16.56
N PRO A 117 -0.81 -6.50 -15.70
CA PRO A 117 -2.23 -6.84 -15.56
C PRO A 117 -3.04 -5.75 -14.84
N LEU A 118 -4.37 -5.77 -15.03
CA LEU A 118 -5.31 -4.83 -14.38
C LEU A 118 -5.80 -5.27 -13.01
N ALA A 119 -5.43 -6.47 -12.54
CA ALA A 119 -5.87 -6.96 -11.23
C ALA A 119 -5.45 -6.04 -10.06
N PRO A 120 -4.17 -5.57 -9.96
CA PRO A 120 -3.78 -4.67 -8.87
C PRO A 120 -4.58 -3.36 -8.81
N PRO A 121 -4.72 -2.56 -9.90
CA PRO A 121 -5.50 -1.35 -9.83
C PRO A 121 -6.97 -1.60 -9.51
N LEU A 122 -7.57 -2.69 -10.01
CA LEU A 122 -8.95 -3.07 -9.67
C LEU A 122 -9.10 -3.42 -8.19
N CYS A 123 -8.15 -4.14 -7.60
CA CYS A 123 -8.16 -4.44 -6.17
C CYS A 123 -8.05 -3.16 -5.33
N TRP A 124 -7.21 -2.21 -5.72
CA TRP A 124 -7.08 -0.93 -5.01
C TRP A 124 -8.34 -0.08 -5.12
N PHE A 125 -8.96 0.02 -6.30
CA PHE A 125 -10.27 0.66 -6.44
C PHE A 125 -11.36 -0.03 -5.60
N GLY A 126 -11.43 -1.36 -5.66
CA GLY A 126 -12.38 -2.15 -4.88
C GLY A 126 -12.21 -1.95 -3.38
N ALA A 127 -10.98 -1.84 -2.89
CA ALA A 127 -10.70 -1.57 -1.47
C ALA A 127 -11.25 -0.22 -1.00
N VAL A 128 -11.15 0.84 -1.82
CA VAL A 128 -11.73 2.15 -1.49
C VAL A 128 -13.25 2.09 -1.41
N ILE A 129 -13.89 1.40 -2.36
CA ILE A 129 -15.35 1.23 -2.38
C ILE A 129 -15.81 0.45 -1.15
N ALA A 130 -15.11 -0.63 -0.80
CA ALA A 130 -15.43 -1.44 0.37
C ALA A 130 -15.24 -0.68 1.69
N ALA A 131 -14.30 0.28 1.75
CA ALA A 131 -14.03 1.07 2.95
C ALA A 131 -15.00 2.26 3.14
N GLY A 132 -15.62 2.75 2.06
CA GLY A 132 -16.55 3.89 2.11
C GLY A 132 -18.03 3.51 2.09
N GLY A 133 -18.36 2.22 2.09
CA GLY A 133 -19.72 1.67 2.08
C GLY A 133 -20.26 1.29 3.46
#